data_AF-A0A537GVN5-F1
#
_entry.id   AF-A0A537GVN5-F1
#
_cell.length_a   1.000
_cell.length_b   1.000
_cell.length_c   1.000
_cell.angle_alpha   90.00
_cell.angle_beta   90.00
_cell.angle_gamma   90.00
#
_symmetry.space_group_name_H-M   'P 1'
#
loop_
_entity.id
_entity.type
_entity.pdbx_description
1 polymer ?
#
loop_
_entity_poly.entity_id
_entity_poly.type
_entity_poly.pdbx_seq_one_letter_code
_entity_poly.pdbx_strand_id
1 'polypeptide(L)'
;MNKLSLAVVALHLASFALKAAQPEINPSHIDVYVTPYYNSKGPEVKVGRFSSGLASAKEDEFLATIAEMRKDWDRLTFPELYVAAIRLYDLGYRKEAVYWFYSAQYRGRQFGVLLDQTKMGSIGSPGFELLHAQNAFYQLVGTYINSYA
;
A
#
# COMPACT_ATOMS: atom_id res chain seq x y z
N MET A 1 20.26 61.59 -25.56
CA MET A 1 19.68 61.41 -24.21
C MET A 1 18.60 60.35 -24.34
N ASN A 2 18.60 59.16 -23.72
CA ASN A 2 19.06 58.68 -22.41
C ASN A 2 19.57 57.22 -22.57
N LYS A 3 20.74 56.82 -22.04
CA LYS A 3 21.04 56.38 -20.66
C LYS A 3 20.14 55.25 -20.15
N LEU A 4 20.56 54.00 -20.39
CA LEU A 4 20.22 52.75 -19.68
C LEU A 4 21.02 51.65 -20.42
N SER A 5 22.34 51.50 -20.28
CA SER A 5 23.11 51.18 -19.07
C SER A 5 22.56 50.01 -18.27
N LEU A 6 23.38 48.96 -18.25
CA LEU A 6 23.53 47.87 -17.27
C LEU A 6 22.88 46.51 -17.55
N ALA A 7 23.76 45.51 -17.49
CA ALA A 7 23.54 44.13 -17.07
C ALA A 7 23.00 43.14 -18.10
N VAL A 8 23.80 42.94 -19.16
CA VAL A 8 24.08 41.57 -19.61
C VAL A 8 24.97 40.92 -18.54
N VAL A 9 24.73 39.64 -18.26
CA VAL A 9 25.45 38.75 -17.33
C VAL A 9 24.86 38.68 -15.92
N ALA A 10 24.58 37.44 -15.50
CA ALA A 10 24.18 37.00 -14.15
C ALA A 10 22.67 36.94 -13.83
N LEU A 11 21.91 36.15 -14.60
CA LEU A 11 20.75 35.45 -14.04
C LEU A 11 20.61 34.04 -14.63
N HIS A 12 21.68 33.25 -14.55
CA HIS A 12 21.54 31.79 -14.55
C HIS A 12 21.15 31.39 -13.12
N LEU A 13 19.89 31.63 -12.77
CA LEU A 13 19.28 31.05 -11.57
C LEU A 13 19.32 29.53 -11.76
N ALA A 14 20.25 28.91 -11.04
CA ALA A 14 20.39 27.48 -10.93
C ALA A 14 19.04 26.88 -10.53
N SER A 15 18.37 26.29 -11.52
CA SER A 15 17.20 25.45 -11.30
C SER A 15 17.71 24.12 -10.75
N PHE A 16 18.14 24.12 -9.48
CA PHE A 16 18.21 22.88 -8.73
C PHE A 16 16.76 22.48 -8.47
N ALA A 17 16.20 21.72 -9.41
CA ALA A 17 15.02 20.93 -9.12
C ALA A 17 15.36 20.09 -7.89
N LEU A 18 14.72 20.41 -6.77
CA LEU A 18 14.72 19.56 -5.60
C LEU A 18 14.03 18.27 -6.04
N LYS A 19 14.82 17.32 -6.58
CA LYS A 19 14.36 15.96 -6.83
C LYS A 19 14.05 15.45 -5.43
N ALA A 20 12.77 15.43 -5.05
CA ALA A 20 12.34 14.68 -3.88
C ALA A 20 13.00 13.31 -4.02
N ALA A 21 13.83 12.94 -3.05
CA ALA A 21 14.45 11.62 -3.04
C ALA A 21 13.29 10.64 -3.10
N GLN A 22 13.09 10.01 -4.26
CA GLN A 22 12.14 8.90 -4.33
C GLN A 22 12.68 7.88 -3.33
N PRO A 23 11.86 7.41 -2.38
CA PRO A 23 12.32 6.42 -1.43
C PRO A 23 12.95 5.29 -2.23
N GLU A 24 14.18 4.93 -1.86
CA GLU A 24 14.88 3.83 -2.48
C GLU A 24 14.00 2.59 -2.27
N ILE A 25 13.44 2.07 -3.37
CA ILE A 25 12.55 0.92 -3.32
C ILE A 25 13.43 -0.28 -2.98
N ASN A 26 13.24 -0.84 -1.78
CA ASN A 26 13.84 -2.11 -1.44
C ASN A 26 13.12 -3.22 -2.26
N PRO A 27 13.79 -3.89 -3.21
CA PRO A 27 13.11 -4.89 -4.03
C PRO A 27 12.76 -6.15 -3.24
N SER A 28 13.28 -6.35 -2.02
CA SER A 28 12.97 -7.50 -1.18
C SER A 28 11.99 -7.20 -0.04
N HIS A 29 11.58 -5.94 0.16
CA HIS A 29 10.68 -5.58 1.26
C HIS A 29 9.72 -4.46 0.86
N ILE A 30 8.44 -4.57 1.24
CA ILE A 30 7.44 -3.55 0.95
C ILE A 30 7.34 -2.57 2.11
N ASP A 31 7.99 -1.41 1.97
CA ASP A 31 7.98 -0.35 2.96
C ASP A 31 6.75 0.55 2.82
N VAL A 32 5.65 0.20 3.51
CA VAL A 32 4.37 0.93 3.43
C VAL A 32 3.69 1.06 4.79
N TYR A 33 2.87 2.12 4.90
CA TYR A 33 2.02 2.39 6.04
C TYR A 33 0.60 2.69 5.55
N VAL A 34 -0.37 1.88 5.98
CA VAL A 34 -1.79 2.03 5.64
C VAL A 34 -2.61 1.91 6.91
N THR A 35 -3.03 3.05 7.44
CA THR A 35 -3.81 3.11 8.68
C THR A 35 -5.26 2.65 8.47
N PRO A 36 -5.88 1.98 9.46
CA PRO A 36 -5.27 1.44 10.68
C PRO A 36 -4.61 0.05 10.48
N TYR A 37 -4.62 -0.49 9.26
CA TYR A 37 -4.43 -1.91 8.99
C TYR A 37 -2.99 -2.42 9.06
N TYR A 38 -1.99 -1.62 8.66
CA TYR A 38 -0.64 -2.12 8.44
C TYR A 38 0.45 -1.05 8.59
N ASN A 39 1.56 -1.44 9.22
CA ASN A 39 2.81 -0.68 9.31
C ASN A 39 4.02 -1.60 9.10
N SER A 40 4.78 -1.41 8.02
CA SER A 40 5.95 -2.26 7.70
C SER A 40 7.07 -2.16 8.73
N LYS A 41 7.16 -1.06 9.49
CA LYS A 41 8.13 -0.90 10.60
C LYS A 41 7.85 -1.84 11.77
N GLY A 42 6.70 -2.51 11.77
CA GLY A 42 6.37 -3.68 12.57
C GLY A 42 5.75 -3.39 13.95
N PRO A 43 5.22 -4.43 14.61
CA PRO A 43 4.43 -5.53 14.05
C PRO A 43 2.94 -5.12 13.96
N GLU A 44 2.64 -3.87 13.58
CA GLU A 44 1.27 -3.37 13.59
C GLU A 44 0.49 -3.91 12.39
N VAL A 45 -0.11 -5.08 12.58
CA VAL A 45 -1.16 -5.63 11.72
C VAL A 45 -2.48 -5.55 12.48
N LYS A 46 -3.49 -4.92 11.88
CA LYS A 46 -4.83 -4.75 12.49
C LYS A 46 -5.93 -5.08 11.48
N VAL A 47 -6.04 -6.36 11.15
CA VAL A 47 -7.03 -6.90 10.20
C VAL A 47 -7.94 -7.96 10.84
N GLY A 48 -8.12 -7.90 12.17
CA GLY A 48 -8.98 -8.83 12.90
C GLY A 48 -8.28 -10.14 13.28
N ARG A 49 -8.98 -11.28 13.18
CA ARG A 49 -8.56 -12.56 13.77
C ARG A 49 -7.25 -13.14 13.19
N PHE A 50 -6.84 -12.71 12.00
CA PHE A 50 -5.59 -13.16 11.37
C PHE A 50 -4.38 -12.28 11.72
N SER A 51 -4.58 -11.20 12.47
CA SER A 51 -3.55 -10.18 12.69
C SER A 51 -2.28 -10.74 13.33
N SER A 52 -2.41 -11.53 14.39
CA SER A 52 -1.27 -12.11 15.11
C SER A 52 -0.46 -13.05 14.20
N GLY A 53 -1.14 -13.88 13.43
CA GLY A 53 -0.52 -14.81 12.50
C GLY A 53 0.20 -14.13 11.33
N LEU A 54 -0.41 -13.10 10.74
CA LEU A 54 0.19 -12.28 9.68
C LEU A 54 1.38 -11.45 10.18
N ALA A 55 1.35 -11.04 11.45
CA ALA A 55 2.46 -10.35 12.12
C ALA A 55 3.57 -11.29 12.61
N SER A 56 3.38 -12.61 12.56
CA SER A 56 4.37 -13.54 13.11
C SER A 56 5.69 -13.47 12.34
N ALA A 57 6.78 -13.49 13.10
CA ALA A 57 8.13 -13.64 12.56
C ALA A 57 8.50 -15.13 12.36
N LYS A 58 7.69 -16.05 12.89
CA LYS A 58 7.88 -17.49 12.68
C LYS A 58 7.14 -17.91 11.43
N GLU A 59 7.89 -18.47 10.49
CA GLU A 59 7.39 -18.83 9.17
C GLU A 59 6.29 -19.90 9.23
N ASP A 60 6.39 -20.88 10.12
CA ASP A 60 5.38 -21.93 10.32
C ASP A 60 4.03 -21.37 10.81
N GLU A 61 4.04 -20.46 11.80
CA GLU A 61 2.85 -19.77 12.28
C GLU A 61 2.21 -18.89 11.19
N PHE A 62 3.06 -18.18 10.43
CA PHE A 62 2.61 -17.37 9.30
C PHE A 62 1.95 -18.22 8.22
N LEU A 63 2.59 -19.31 7.79
CA LEU A 63 2.06 -20.20 6.75
C LEU A 63 0.79 -20.93 7.20
N ALA A 64 0.69 -21.31 8.47
CA ALA A 64 -0.54 -21.84 9.04
C ALA A 64 -1.68 -20.82 8.94
N THR A 65 -1.40 -19.55 9.21
CA THR A 65 -2.36 -18.45 9.07
C THR A 65 -2.80 -18.26 7.62
N ILE A 66 -1.86 -18.28 6.67
CA ILE A 66 -2.17 -18.22 5.23
C ILE A 66 -3.06 -19.41 4.82
N ALA A 67 -2.79 -20.61 5.32
CA ALA A 67 -3.63 -21.78 5.04
C ALA A 67 -5.05 -21.62 5.57
N GLU A 68 -5.24 -21.10 6.79
CA GLU A 68 -6.56 -20.81 7.36
C GLU A 68 -7.28 -19.70 6.58
N MET A 69 -6.58 -18.64 6.19
CA MET A 69 -7.14 -17.58 5.35
C MET A 69 -7.65 -18.13 4.02
N ARG A 70 -6.92 -19.05 3.37
CA ARG A 70 -7.40 -19.70 2.13
C ARG A 70 -8.65 -20.54 2.33
N LYS A 71 -8.80 -21.20 3.47
CA LYS A 71 -10.04 -21.95 3.78
C LYS A 71 -11.24 -21.02 3.89
N ASP A 72 -11.03 -19.78 4.32
CA ASP A 72 -12.07 -18.76 4.42
C ASP A 72 -12.04 -17.73 3.29
N TRP A 73 -11.49 -18.12 2.13
CA TRP A 73 -11.15 -17.20 1.03
C TRP A 73 -12.27 -16.23 0.69
N ASP A 74 -13.51 -16.72 0.53
CA ASP A 74 -14.65 -15.91 0.10
C ASP A 74 -15.12 -14.88 1.15
N ARG A 75 -14.71 -15.06 2.40
CA ARG A 75 -15.06 -14.17 3.52
C ARG A 75 -13.96 -13.19 3.88
N LEU A 76 -12.77 -13.32 3.28
CA LEU A 76 -11.69 -12.36 3.50
C LEU A 76 -12.04 -10.98 2.92
N THR A 77 -11.78 -9.96 3.72
CA THR A 77 -11.83 -8.56 3.34
C THR A 77 -10.62 -8.17 2.48
N PHE A 78 -10.74 -7.10 1.69
CA PHE A 78 -9.59 -6.63 0.91
C PHE A 78 -8.40 -6.19 1.78
N PRO A 79 -8.54 -5.58 2.98
CA PRO A 79 -7.39 -5.29 3.83
C PRO A 79 -6.67 -6.56 4.31
N GLU A 80 -7.39 -7.62 4.68
CA GLU A 80 -6.79 -8.91 5.04
C GLU A 80 -5.96 -9.47 3.89
N LEU A 81 -6.50 -9.46 2.67
CA LEU A 81 -5.78 -9.94 1.49
C LEU A 81 -4.56 -9.08 1.14
N TYR A 82 -4.67 -7.75 1.23
CA TYR A 82 -3.54 -6.86 0.97
C TYR A 82 -2.41 -7.07 1.97
N VAL A 83 -2.73 -7.19 3.26
CA VAL A 83 -1.70 -7.46 4.27
C VAL A 83 -1.05 -8.82 4.06
N ALA A 84 -1.83 -9.86 3.76
CA ALA A 84 -1.27 -11.16 3.41
C ALA A 84 -0.36 -11.08 2.18
N ALA A 85 -0.74 -10.34 1.14
CA ALA A 85 0.10 -10.13 -0.04
C ALA A 85 1.44 -9.47 0.30
N ILE A 86 1.41 -8.42 1.14
CA ILE A 86 2.63 -7.75 1.62
C ILE A 86 3.54 -8.74 2.36
N ARG A 87 2.99 -9.48 3.32
CA ARG A 87 3.78 -10.41 4.14
C ARG A 87 4.33 -11.60 3.34
N LEU A 88 3.54 -12.12 2.41
CA LEU A 88 4.00 -13.14 1.46
C LEU A 88 5.18 -12.62 0.63
N TYR A 89 5.12 -11.36 0.17
CA TYR A 89 6.21 -10.75 -0.59
C TYR A 89 7.49 -10.65 0.25
N ASP A 90 7.38 -10.11 1.46
CA ASP A 90 8.50 -9.92 2.40
C ASP A 90 9.20 -11.22 2.77
N LEU A 91 8.43 -12.31 2.87
CA LEU A 91 8.94 -13.65 3.20
C LEU A 91 9.38 -14.45 1.96
N GLY A 92 9.42 -13.82 0.77
CA GLY A 92 9.94 -14.43 -0.46
C GLY A 92 8.93 -15.25 -1.26
N TYR A 93 7.69 -15.39 -0.81
CA TYR A 93 6.59 -16.06 -1.51
C TYR A 93 5.99 -15.20 -2.63
N ARG A 94 6.83 -14.64 -3.51
CA ARG A 94 6.46 -13.55 -4.44
C ARG A 94 5.36 -13.91 -5.44
N LYS A 95 5.40 -15.11 -6.02
CA LYS A 95 4.33 -15.57 -6.94
C LYS A 95 2.98 -15.62 -6.24
N GLU A 96 2.98 -16.07 -4.99
CA GLU A 96 1.77 -16.10 -4.19
C GLU A 96 1.33 -14.68 -3.84
N ALA A 97 2.25 -13.81 -3.42
CA ALA A 97 1.97 -12.41 -3.14
C ALA A 97 1.25 -11.70 -4.30
N VAL A 98 1.65 -11.96 -5.55
CA VAL A 98 0.99 -11.44 -6.76
C VAL A 98 -0.48 -11.88 -6.84
N TYR A 99 -0.75 -13.17 -6.64
CA TYR A 99 -2.12 -13.69 -6.66
C TYR A 99 -3.00 -13.05 -5.58
N TRP A 100 -2.48 -12.91 -4.37
CA TRP A 100 -3.20 -12.27 -3.26
C TRP A 100 -3.42 -10.78 -3.50
N PHE A 101 -2.42 -10.07 -4.03
CA PHE A 101 -2.53 -8.65 -4.34
C PHE A 101 -3.63 -8.38 -5.38
N TYR A 102 -3.66 -9.12 -6.49
CA TYR A 102 -4.68 -8.90 -7.51
C TYR A 102 -6.08 -9.34 -7.04
N SER A 103 -6.17 -10.35 -6.17
CA SER A 103 -7.41 -10.73 -5.51
C SER A 103 -7.92 -9.62 -4.56
N ALA A 104 -7.01 -9.02 -3.78
CA ALA A 104 -7.31 -7.87 -2.92
C ALA A 104 -7.78 -6.66 -3.74
N GLN A 105 -7.05 -6.36 -4.82
CA GLN A 105 -7.37 -5.26 -5.73
C GLN A 105 -8.74 -5.42 -6.36
N TYR A 106 -9.07 -6.62 -6.83
CA TYR A 106 -10.38 -6.91 -7.39
C TYR A 106 -11.50 -6.62 -6.37
N ARG A 107 -11.40 -7.19 -5.16
CA ARG A 107 -12.41 -6.98 -4.10
C ARG A 107 -12.49 -5.53 -3.64
N GLY A 108 -11.35 -4.87 -3.51
CA GLY A 108 -11.27 -3.45 -3.19
C GLY A 108 -11.99 -2.59 -4.23
N ARG A 109 -11.75 -2.83 -5.52
CA ARG A 109 -12.44 -2.12 -6.61
C ARG A 109 -13.94 -2.40 -6.61
N GLN A 110 -14.36 -3.64 -6.37
CA GLN A 110 -15.79 -3.96 -6.24
C GLN A 110 -16.43 -3.17 -5.09
N PHE A 111 -15.77 -3.09 -3.93
CA PHE A 111 -16.22 -2.24 -2.82
C PHE A 111 -16.36 -0.78 -3.26
N GLY A 112 -15.35 -0.20 -3.90
CA GLY A 112 -15.39 1.20 -4.35
C GLY A 112 -16.49 1.50 -5.37
N VAL A 113 -16.86 0.53 -6.22
CA VAL A 113 -17.96 0.65 -7.19
C VAL A 113 -19.33 0.54 -6.51
N LEU A 114 -19.48 -0.35 -5.54
CA LEU A 114 -20.76 -0.63 -4.87
C LEU A 114 -21.06 0.35 -3.73
N LEU A 115 -20.04 1.06 -3.23
CA LEU A 115 -20.19 2.02 -2.15
C LEU A 115 -21.07 3.21 -2.58
N ASP A 116 -22.19 3.39 -1.87
CA ASP A 116 -23.05 4.57 -2.05
C ASP A 116 -22.34 5.83 -1.54
N GLN A 117 -21.78 6.60 -2.47
CA GLN A 117 -21.01 7.80 -2.13
C GLN A 117 -21.84 8.86 -1.39
N THR A 118 -23.17 8.86 -1.56
CA THR A 118 -24.05 9.80 -0.85
C THR A 118 -24.23 9.44 0.63
N LYS A 119 -23.96 8.18 1.00
CA LYS A 119 -24.07 7.64 2.37
C LYS A 119 -22.74 7.26 3.00
N MET A 120 -21.63 7.41 2.28
CA MET A 120 -20.29 7.04 2.72
C MET A 120 -19.86 7.78 4.00
N GLY A 121 -20.38 8.98 4.22
CA GLY A 121 -19.98 9.87 5.31
C GLY A 121 -18.68 10.61 5.03
N SER A 122 -18.08 11.16 6.09
CA SER A 122 -16.83 11.94 6.06
C SER A 122 -15.69 11.21 6.75
N ILE A 123 -14.54 11.87 6.90
CA ILE A 123 -13.40 11.41 7.72
C ILE A 123 -13.90 10.82 9.04
N GLY A 124 -13.39 9.63 9.39
CA GLY A 124 -13.80 8.83 10.54
C GLY A 124 -14.97 7.88 10.28
N SER A 125 -15.71 8.04 9.20
CA SER A 125 -16.81 7.13 8.83
C SER A 125 -16.25 5.85 8.21
N PRO A 126 -16.77 4.66 8.56
CA PRO A 126 -16.21 3.39 8.06
C PRO A 126 -16.08 3.30 6.54
N GLY A 127 -17.09 3.77 5.79
CA GLY A 127 -17.07 3.77 4.33
C GLY A 127 -15.97 4.68 3.76
N PHE A 128 -15.83 5.88 4.32
CA PHE A 128 -14.78 6.83 3.93
C PHE A 128 -13.39 6.24 4.16
N GLU A 129 -13.14 5.71 5.37
CA GLU A 129 -11.83 5.15 5.73
C GLU A 129 -11.47 3.93 4.88
N LEU A 130 -12.44 3.02 4.64
CA LEU A 130 -12.21 1.84 3.79
C LEU A 130 -11.89 2.22 2.34
N LEU A 131 -12.58 3.22 1.77
CA LEU A 131 -12.30 3.67 0.40
C LEU A 131 -10.89 4.26 0.29
N HIS A 132 -10.48 5.06 1.27
CA HIS A 132 -9.13 5.63 1.30
C HIS A 132 -8.06 4.55 1.51
N ALA A 133 -8.32 3.58 2.39
CA ALA A 133 -7.42 2.45 2.62
C ALA A 133 -7.24 1.60 1.35
N GLN A 134 -8.31 1.32 0.61
CA GLN A 134 -8.24 0.61 -0.67
C GLN A 134 -7.31 1.33 -1.66
N ASN A 135 -7.49 2.65 -1.81
CA ASN A 135 -6.67 3.45 -2.72
C ASN A 135 -5.20 3.49 -2.27
N ALA A 136 -4.95 3.65 -0.97
CA ALA A 136 -3.61 3.64 -0.40
C ALA A 136 -2.91 2.28 -0.60
N PHE A 137 -3.58 1.17 -0.31
CA PHE A 137 -3.04 -0.16 -0.57
C PHE A 137 -2.69 -0.36 -2.04
N TYR A 138 -3.62 -0.04 -2.95
CA TYR A 138 -3.38 -0.20 -4.39
C TYR A 138 -2.15 0.60 -4.87
N GLN A 139 -2.06 1.87 -4.48
CA GLN A 139 -0.97 2.76 -4.92
C GLN A 139 0.38 2.35 -4.31
N LEU A 140 0.42 2.15 -2.99
CA LEU A 140 1.66 1.92 -2.27
C LEU A 140 2.21 0.52 -2.53
N VAL A 141 1.36 -0.52 -2.38
CA VAL A 141 1.79 -1.92 -2.55
C VAL A 141 1.99 -2.25 -4.03
N GLY A 142 1.15 -1.70 -4.91
CA GLY A 142 1.24 -1.93 -6.35
C GLY A 142 2.56 -1.47 -6.96
N THR A 143 3.21 -0.45 -6.37
CA THR A 143 4.54 0.01 -6.79
C THR A 143 5.61 -1.09 -6.72
N TYR A 144 5.47 -2.02 -5.77
CA TYR A 144 6.39 -3.15 -5.60
C TYR A 144 5.89 -4.36 -6.42
N ILE A 145 4.63 -4.76 -6.23
CA ILE A 145 4.10 -6.00 -6.80
C ILE A 145 4.05 -5.96 -8.34
N ASN A 146 3.63 -4.83 -8.93
CA ASN A 146 3.51 -4.72 -10.39
C ASN A 146 4.85 -4.73 -11.11
N SER A 147 5.95 -4.41 -10.42
CA SER A 147 7.30 -4.50 -10.99
C SER A 147 7.80 -5.94 -11.11
N TYR A 148 7.21 -6.85 -10.34
CA TYR A 148 7.56 -8.26 -10.31
C TYR A 148 6.64 -9.12 -11.20
N ALA A 149 5.35 -8.76 -11.30
CA ALA A 149 4.33 -9.50 -12.05
C ALA A 149 4.51 -9.39 -13.57
#